data_AF-A1C9G2-F1
#
_entry.id   AF-A1C9G2-F1
#
_cell.length_a   1.000
_cell.length_b   1.000
_cell.length_c   1.000
_cell.angle_alpha   90.00
_cell.angle_beta   90.00
_cell.angle_gamma   90.00
#
_symmetry.space_group_name_H-M   'P 1'
#
loop_
_entity.id
_entity.type
_entity.pdbx_description
1 polymer ?
#
loop_
_entity_poly.entity_id
_entity_poly.type
_entity_poly.pdbx_seq_one_letter_code
_entity_poly.pdbx_strand_id
1 'polypeptide(L)'
;MIALKCNCKSLVAQCANSWPCVLENPEIKLVKVLESGIKLTAPSIPSTDRISHRSEYAKYSLPVTVLNSPNFSHASSHGHTECEKLALLENELCGVSDDLIRELLIRSGRQHLLAIPKDVNCDLPCVFKKVTFAEVEMIEHRLKCYVDEMIERRLESHILNEIVDSAVSECRDQIYDKCKTNEAEFHEQVDDGNSEVRNTANEYMDEIEEQAQRYMHEIEEQAQQYMKDIEDQGIKFEMSAKKKVTKLKQWFNFSTQSLLDSKSSPSHELGTNARRGSI
;
A
#
# COMPACT_ATOMS: atom_id res chain seq x y z
N MET A 1 10.30 7.09 -37.82
CA MET A 1 10.16 6.89 -36.36
C MET A 1 8.67 6.75 -36.05
N ILE A 2 8.16 5.52 -36.00
CA ILE A 2 6.74 5.24 -35.71
C ILE A 2 6.65 5.03 -34.20
N ALA A 3 6.01 5.95 -33.49
CA ALA A 3 5.79 5.84 -32.06
C ALA A 3 4.67 4.83 -31.79
N LEU A 4 5.05 3.59 -31.50
CA LEU A 4 4.15 2.59 -30.91
C LEU A 4 3.89 2.98 -29.46
N LYS A 5 2.81 3.74 -29.26
CA LYS A 5 2.30 4.11 -27.93
C LYS A 5 1.64 2.86 -27.34
N CYS A 6 2.44 2.00 -26.72
CA CYS A 6 1.96 0.79 -26.06
C CYS A 6 1.09 1.20 -24.87
N ASN A 7 -0.22 0.91 -24.96
CA ASN A 7 -1.20 1.31 -23.98
C ASN A 7 -1.16 0.34 -22.79
N CYS A 8 -0.26 0.56 -21.84
CA CYS A 8 -0.03 -0.30 -20.67
C CYS A 8 -1.30 -0.59 -19.85
N LYS A 9 -2.35 0.25 -19.96
CA LYS A 9 -3.63 0.03 -19.29
C LYS A 9 -4.39 -1.20 -19.81
N SER A 10 -4.20 -1.57 -21.08
CA SER A 10 -4.87 -2.74 -21.67
C SER A 10 -4.22 -4.07 -21.26
N LEU A 11 -2.90 -4.07 -21.04
CA LEU A 11 -2.14 -5.24 -20.62
C LEU A 11 -2.40 -5.61 -19.16
N VAL A 12 -2.53 -4.61 -18.27
CA VAL A 12 -2.90 -4.84 -16.86
C VAL A 12 -4.31 -5.45 -16.76
N ALA A 13 -5.25 -5.01 -17.60
CA ALA A 13 -6.60 -5.57 -17.64
C ALA A 13 -6.66 -6.98 -18.27
N GLN A 14 -5.75 -7.33 -19.19
CA GLN A 14 -5.67 -8.67 -19.77
C GLN A 14 -5.00 -9.68 -18.83
N CYS A 15 -3.95 -9.28 -18.10
CA CYS A 15 -3.32 -10.16 -17.09
C CYS A 15 -4.24 -10.44 -15.90
N ALA A 16 -5.10 -9.49 -15.50
CA ALA A 16 -6.11 -9.71 -14.44
C ALA A 16 -7.18 -10.75 -14.83
N ASN A 17 -7.40 -10.97 -16.14
CA ASN A 17 -8.42 -11.89 -16.64
C ASN A 17 -7.86 -13.26 -17.06
N SER A 18 -6.53 -13.46 -17.08
CA SER A 18 -5.89 -14.72 -17.47
C SER A 18 -5.37 -15.56 -16.31
N TRP A 19 -5.58 -15.15 -15.06
CA TRP A 19 -5.35 -16.00 -13.89
C TRP A 19 -6.66 -16.53 -13.33
N PRO A 20 -7.18 -17.65 -13.84
CA PRO A 20 -8.15 -18.44 -13.09
C PRO A 20 -7.38 -19.21 -12.01
N CYS A 21 -7.78 -18.98 -10.76
CA CYS A 21 -7.58 -19.89 -9.63
C CYS A 21 -6.13 -20.05 -9.14
N VAL A 22 -5.81 -19.42 -8.01
CA VAL A 22 -5.51 -20.08 -6.71
C VAL A 22 -5.26 -18.94 -5.75
N LEU A 23 -6.23 -18.65 -4.88
CA LEU A 23 -6.05 -18.10 -3.53
C LEU A 23 -7.47 -18.05 -2.94
N GLU A 24 -8.04 -19.23 -2.68
CA GLU A 24 -9.03 -19.35 -1.61
C GLU A 24 -8.29 -19.06 -0.31
N ASN A 25 -8.14 -17.78 0.03
CA ASN A 25 -7.60 -17.36 1.31
C ASN A 25 -8.70 -17.54 2.36
N PRO A 26 -8.56 -18.47 3.34
CA PRO A 26 -9.57 -18.71 4.36
C PRO A 26 -9.83 -17.50 5.28
N GLU A 27 -8.94 -16.49 5.29
CA GLU A 27 -9.09 -15.30 6.13
C GLU A 27 -10.18 -14.34 5.65
N ILE A 28 -10.49 -14.31 4.35
CA ILE A 28 -11.57 -13.44 3.81
C ILE A 28 -12.97 -13.95 4.20
N LYS A 29 -13.10 -15.23 4.57
CA LYS A 29 -14.35 -15.77 5.14
C LYS A 29 -14.60 -15.27 6.57
N LEU A 30 -13.56 -14.92 7.33
CA LEU A 30 -13.69 -14.42 8.71
C LEU A 30 -14.24 -12.98 8.73
N VAL A 31 -13.84 -12.14 7.78
CA VAL A 31 -14.35 -10.76 7.67
C VAL A 31 -15.84 -10.73 7.34
N LYS A 32 -16.31 -11.62 6.45
CA LYS A 32 -17.76 -11.71 6.10
C LYS A 32 -18.62 -12.36 7.19
N VAL A 33 -18.04 -13.20 8.05
CA VAL A 33 -18.75 -13.79 9.19
C VAL A 33 -18.88 -12.78 10.34
N LEU A 34 -17.94 -11.86 10.50
CA LEU A 34 -18.04 -10.80 11.52
C LEU A 34 -19.03 -9.68 11.14
N GLU A 35 -19.23 -9.38 9.85
CA GLU A 35 -20.23 -8.38 9.41
C GLU A 35 -21.69 -8.83 9.57
N SER A 36 -21.97 -10.14 9.67
CA SER A 36 -23.34 -10.67 9.71
C SER A 36 -23.88 -10.93 11.12
N GLY A 37 -23.07 -10.75 12.18
CA GLY A 37 -23.41 -11.21 13.53
C GLY A 37 -23.71 -10.15 14.59
N ILE A 38 -23.37 -8.87 14.38
CA ILE A 38 -23.40 -7.88 15.48
C ILE A 38 -24.44 -6.79 15.21
N LYS A 39 -25.69 -7.07 15.60
CA LYS A 39 -26.75 -6.06 15.70
C LYS A 39 -26.61 -5.35 17.05
N LEU A 40 -25.61 -4.48 17.18
CA LEU A 40 -25.44 -3.61 18.35
C LEU A 40 -26.44 -2.46 18.26
N THR A 41 -27.46 -2.51 19.13
CA THR A 41 -28.32 -1.37 19.44
C THR A 41 -27.46 -0.32 20.16
N ALA A 42 -27.14 0.78 19.50
CA ALA A 42 -26.33 1.86 20.05
C ALA A 42 -27.08 2.62 21.16
N PRO A 43 -26.45 2.93 22.31
CA PRO A 43 -26.96 3.94 23.22
C PRO A 43 -26.66 5.34 22.65
N SER A 44 -27.70 6.16 22.58
CA SER A 44 -27.64 7.56 22.17
C SER A 44 -26.87 8.41 23.18
N ILE A 45 -25.71 8.95 22.77
CA ILE A 45 -24.94 9.95 23.51
C ILE A 45 -25.10 11.32 22.83
N PRO A 46 -25.20 12.44 23.57
CA PRO A 46 -25.54 13.75 23.00
C PRO A 46 -24.38 14.36 22.22
N SER A 47 -24.75 15.03 21.14
CA SER A 47 -23.90 15.85 20.28
C SER A 47 -23.28 17.04 21.03
N THR A 48 -21.96 17.14 20.97
CA THR A 48 -21.20 18.36 21.31
C THR A 48 -20.35 18.82 20.13
N ASP A 49 -20.16 20.13 20.11
CA ASP A 49 -19.88 20.96 18.96
C ASP A 49 -18.53 20.76 18.24
N ARG A 50 -18.65 20.94 16.92
CA ARG A 50 -17.70 21.54 15.98
C ARG A 50 -16.39 22.08 16.59
N ILE A 51 -15.30 21.36 16.36
CA ILE A 51 -13.97 21.96 16.25
C ILE A 51 -13.47 21.75 14.81
N SER A 52 -13.53 22.84 14.05
CA SER A 52 -13.00 22.98 12.71
C SER A 52 -11.48 23.12 12.78
N HIS A 53 -10.75 22.00 12.70
CA HIS A 53 -9.32 22.04 12.42
C HIS A 53 -9.07 22.11 10.91
N ARG A 54 -8.65 23.32 10.53
CA ARG A 54 -8.08 23.77 9.28
C ARG A 54 -6.90 22.86 8.87
N SER A 55 -7.09 22.05 7.83
CA SER A 55 -6.02 21.34 7.14
C SER A 55 -5.13 22.37 6.42
N GLU A 56 -3.89 22.51 6.88
CA GLU A 56 -2.81 23.18 6.18
C GLU A 56 -2.15 22.19 5.21
N TYR A 57 -2.47 22.34 3.93
CA TYR A 57 -1.79 21.63 2.84
C TYR A 57 -0.38 22.22 2.70
N ALA A 58 0.61 21.60 3.34
CA ALA A 58 2.01 21.91 3.13
C ALA A 58 2.42 21.50 1.70
N LYS A 59 2.83 22.51 0.92
CA LYS A 59 3.48 22.38 -0.39
C LYS A 59 4.77 21.57 -0.24
N TYR A 60 4.74 20.31 -0.64
CA TYR A 60 5.96 19.58 -0.98
C TYR A 60 6.41 20.00 -2.39
N SER A 61 7.29 21.00 -2.45
CA SER A 61 8.12 21.24 -3.63
C SER A 61 9.09 20.06 -3.76
N LEU A 62 8.80 19.15 -4.69
CA LEU A 62 9.78 18.19 -5.18
C LEU A 62 10.85 18.95 -5.98
N PRO A 63 12.15 18.77 -5.72
CA PRO A 63 13.17 19.24 -6.63
C PRO A 63 13.05 18.44 -7.93
N VAL A 64 12.89 19.15 -9.04
CA VAL A 64 13.08 18.62 -10.39
C VAL A 64 14.53 18.13 -10.45
N THR A 65 14.73 16.83 -10.28
CA THR A 65 15.97 16.18 -10.65
C THR A 65 16.09 16.29 -12.17
N VAL A 66 16.99 17.17 -12.58
CA VAL A 66 17.51 17.25 -13.94
C VAL A 66 18.02 15.85 -14.27
N LEU A 67 17.26 15.13 -15.10
CA LEU A 67 17.73 13.93 -15.79
C LEU A 67 18.93 14.37 -16.62
N ASN A 68 20.13 14.08 -16.12
CA ASN A 68 21.33 14.10 -16.94
C ASN A 68 21.05 13.20 -18.13
N SER A 69 21.02 13.80 -19.32
CA SER A 69 21.06 13.07 -20.57
C SER A 69 22.22 12.07 -20.50
N PRO A 70 22.01 10.78 -20.80
CA PRO A 70 23.14 9.90 -21.00
C PRO A 70 23.92 10.51 -22.16
N ASN A 71 25.20 10.80 -21.92
CA ASN A 71 26.13 11.14 -22.97
C ASN A 71 26.10 9.97 -23.95
N PHE A 72 25.42 10.16 -25.08
CA PHE A 72 25.67 9.33 -26.24
C PHE A 72 27.11 9.62 -26.65
N SER A 73 28.02 8.77 -26.16
CA SER A 73 29.29 8.56 -26.82
C SER A 73 28.95 8.21 -28.26
N HIS A 74 29.06 9.19 -29.15
CA HIS A 74 29.09 8.94 -30.58
C HIS A 74 30.17 7.90 -30.81
N ALA A 75 29.77 6.66 -31.04
CA ALA A 75 30.64 5.67 -31.65
C ALA A 75 31.18 6.34 -32.90
N SER A 76 32.49 6.53 -32.91
CA SER A 76 33.24 7.13 -34.00
C SER A 76 32.77 6.54 -35.32
N SER A 77 32.35 7.44 -36.21
CA SER A 77 31.96 7.12 -37.58
C SER A 77 32.97 6.17 -38.22
N HIS A 78 32.49 5.01 -38.64
CA HIS A 78 33.25 3.99 -39.36
C HIS A 78 33.93 4.54 -40.63
N GLY A 79 33.47 5.69 -41.15
CA GLY A 79 34.00 6.33 -42.34
C GLY A 79 35.39 6.94 -42.21
N HIS A 80 35.90 7.21 -40.98
CA HIS A 80 37.23 7.81 -40.86
C HIS A 80 38.37 6.84 -41.21
N THR A 81 38.18 5.55 -40.89
CA THR A 81 39.21 4.52 -41.13
C THR A 81 39.31 4.08 -42.59
N GLU A 82 38.24 4.21 -43.38
CA GLU A 82 38.27 3.84 -44.81
C GLU A 82 38.99 4.89 -45.66
N CYS A 83 38.80 6.18 -45.36
CA CYS A 83 39.53 7.26 -46.03
C CYS A 83 41.03 7.20 -45.75
N GLU A 84 41.45 6.88 -44.52
CA GLU A 84 42.87 6.68 -44.19
C GLU A 84 43.47 5.46 -44.90
N LYS A 85 42.71 4.36 -45.01
CA LYS A 85 43.12 3.18 -45.77
C LYS A 85 43.29 3.47 -47.27
N LEU A 86 42.40 4.28 -47.83
CA LEU A 86 42.51 4.71 -49.24
C LEU A 86 43.73 5.60 -49.46
N ALA A 87 44.00 6.55 -48.56
CA ALA A 87 45.17 7.43 -48.65
C ALA A 87 46.50 6.65 -48.49
N LEU A 88 46.53 5.63 -47.63
CA LEU A 88 47.69 4.73 -47.51
C LEU A 88 47.91 3.92 -48.79
N LEU A 89 46.85 3.36 -49.36
CA LEU A 89 46.92 2.59 -50.60
C LEU A 89 47.35 3.47 -51.78
N GLU A 90 46.86 4.71 -51.85
CA GLU A 90 47.27 5.70 -52.85
C GLU A 90 48.77 6.02 -52.74
N ASN A 91 49.27 6.20 -51.51
CA ASN A 91 50.71 6.42 -51.27
C ASN A 91 51.56 5.18 -51.59
N GLU A 92 51.08 3.97 -51.31
CA GLU A 92 51.78 2.72 -51.64
C GLU A 92 51.82 2.44 -53.15
N LEU A 93 50.78 2.86 -53.88
CA LEU A 93 50.73 2.75 -55.34
C LEU A 93 51.46 3.90 -56.05
N CYS A 94 51.78 4.99 -55.34
CA CYS A 94 52.53 6.12 -55.87
C CYS A 94 53.97 5.69 -56.18
N GLY A 95 54.32 5.65 -57.48
CA GLY A 95 55.63 5.24 -57.98
C GLY A 95 55.69 3.79 -58.47
N VAL A 96 54.61 3.01 -58.36
CA VAL A 96 54.47 1.72 -59.03
C VAL A 96 54.13 1.97 -60.51
N SER A 97 54.77 1.27 -61.43
CA SER A 97 54.47 1.43 -62.86
C SER A 97 53.08 0.87 -63.19
N ASP A 98 52.42 1.51 -64.16
CA ASP A 98 51.09 1.08 -64.64
C ASP A 98 51.07 -0.38 -65.10
N ASP A 99 52.19 -0.89 -65.63
CA ASP A 99 52.33 -2.30 -66.05
C ASP A 99 52.25 -3.27 -64.86
N LEU A 100 52.88 -2.92 -63.73
CA LEU A 100 52.82 -3.71 -62.49
C LEU A 100 51.43 -3.69 -61.87
N ILE A 101 50.76 -2.52 -61.89
CA ILE A 101 49.38 -2.38 -61.41
C ILE A 101 48.44 -3.21 -62.30
N ARG A 102 48.64 -3.18 -63.63
CA ARG A 102 47.88 -3.98 -64.59
C ARG A 102 48.04 -5.47 -64.32
N GLU A 103 49.27 -5.94 -64.12
CA GLU A 103 49.54 -7.35 -63.83
C GLU A 103 48.96 -7.79 -62.49
N LEU A 104 49.00 -6.94 -61.46
CA LEU A 104 48.38 -7.20 -60.16
C LEU A 104 46.85 -7.30 -60.25
N LEU A 105 46.21 -6.44 -61.04
CA LEU A 105 44.76 -6.49 -61.28
C LEU A 105 44.34 -7.73 -62.07
N ILE A 106 45.16 -8.19 -63.03
CA ILE A 106 44.94 -9.46 -63.74
C ILE A 106 45.08 -10.63 -62.78
N ARG A 107 46.19 -10.69 -62.01
CA ARG A 107 46.48 -11.78 -61.08
C ARG A 107 45.47 -11.89 -59.93
N SER A 108 44.89 -10.77 -59.51
CA SER A 108 43.83 -10.73 -58.49
C SER A 108 42.42 -11.00 -59.03
N GLY A 109 42.27 -11.30 -60.33
CA GLY A 109 40.98 -11.58 -60.96
C GLY A 109 40.10 -10.33 -61.19
N ARG A 110 40.67 -9.13 -61.02
CA ARG A 110 39.98 -7.83 -61.15
C ARG A 110 40.23 -7.15 -62.49
N GLN A 111 40.50 -7.94 -63.53
CA GLN A 111 40.75 -7.48 -64.90
C GLN A 111 39.64 -6.57 -65.48
N HIS A 112 38.41 -6.66 -64.96
CA HIS A 112 37.30 -5.80 -65.36
C HIS A 112 37.48 -4.32 -64.97
N LEU A 113 38.41 -4.02 -64.05
CA LEU A 113 38.78 -2.66 -63.66
C LEU A 113 39.84 -2.05 -64.58
N LEU A 114 40.46 -2.85 -65.45
CA LEU A 114 41.35 -2.32 -66.47
C LEU A 114 40.50 -1.67 -67.56
N ALA A 115 40.77 -0.39 -67.82
CA ALA A 115 40.27 0.24 -69.03
C ALA A 115 40.77 -0.58 -70.22
N ILE A 116 39.84 -1.13 -71.01
CA ILE A 116 40.16 -1.67 -72.33
C ILE A 116 40.75 -0.49 -73.10
N PRO A 117 42.01 -0.56 -73.58
CA PRO A 117 42.58 0.53 -74.37
C PRO A 117 41.78 0.60 -75.66
N LYS A 118 40.78 1.48 -75.70
CA LYS A 118 40.22 1.95 -76.95
C LYS A 118 41.29 2.84 -77.55
N ASP A 119 41.91 2.35 -78.60
CA ASP A 119 42.53 3.18 -79.62
C ASP A 119 41.60 4.37 -79.87
N VAL A 120 42.10 5.57 -79.57
CA VAL A 120 41.33 6.80 -79.62
C VAL A 120 41.23 7.19 -81.09
N ASN A 121 40.35 6.50 -81.81
CA ASN A 121 39.85 6.94 -83.09
C ASN A 121 38.49 7.61 -82.85
N CYS A 122 38.53 8.94 -82.65
CA CYS A 122 37.38 9.76 -82.30
C CYS A 122 36.39 10.03 -83.47
N ASP A 123 36.45 9.28 -84.56
CA ASP A 123 35.60 9.54 -85.75
C ASP A 123 34.59 8.40 -86.07
N LEU A 124 34.33 7.49 -85.13
CA LEU A 124 33.27 6.49 -85.34
C LEU A 124 31.93 6.99 -84.77
N PRO A 125 30.86 7.13 -85.59
CA PRO A 125 29.56 7.53 -85.09
C PRO A 125 29.07 6.47 -84.11
N CYS A 126 28.89 6.87 -82.86
CA CYS A 126 28.36 6.02 -81.81
C CYS A 126 26.92 5.63 -82.16
N VAL A 127 26.77 4.49 -82.83
CA VAL A 127 25.46 3.84 -82.99
C VAL A 127 25.10 3.28 -81.62
N PHE A 128 24.53 4.13 -80.77
CA PHE A 128 23.80 3.69 -79.59
C PHE A 128 22.71 2.74 -80.07
N LYS A 129 22.96 1.44 -79.92
CA LYS A 129 21.94 0.42 -80.08
C LYS A 129 20.81 0.81 -79.13
N LYS A 130 19.69 1.24 -79.71
CA LYS A 130 18.52 1.75 -79.00
C LYS A 130 17.99 0.61 -78.13
N VAL A 131 18.46 0.55 -76.88
CA VAL A 131 17.95 -0.39 -75.88
C VAL A 131 16.45 -0.18 -75.84
N THR A 132 15.72 -1.24 -76.10
CA THR A 132 14.26 -1.14 -76.17
C THR A 132 13.74 -0.88 -74.77
N PHE A 133 12.72 -0.03 -74.61
CA PHE A 133 12.13 0.28 -73.30
C PHE A 133 11.77 -1.00 -72.51
N ALA A 134 11.38 -2.07 -73.21
CA ALA A 134 11.12 -3.39 -72.65
C ALA A 134 12.32 -4.05 -71.96
N GLU A 135 13.55 -3.86 -72.45
CA GLU A 135 14.77 -4.41 -71.81
C GLU A 135 15.09 -3.68 -70.50
N VAL A 136 14.86 -2.36 -70.46
CA VAL A 136 15.05 -1.54 -69.25
C VAL A 136 14.06 -1.95 -68.16
N GLU A 137 12.79 -2.11 -68.53
CA GLU A 137 11.71 -2.51 -67.62
C GLU A 137 11.93 -3.92 -67.04
N MET A 138 12.47 -4.84 -67.85
CA MET A 138 12.79 -6.20 -67.41
C MET A 138 14.01 -6.25 -66.46
N ILE A 139 15.00 -5.37 -66.67
CA ILE A 139 16.14 -5.21 -65.76
C ILE A 139 15.69 -4.59 -64.44
N GLU A 140 14.82 -3.57 -64.49
CA GLU A 140 14.24 -2.93 -63.31
C GLU A 140 13.46 -3.93 -62.45
N HIS A 141 12.60 -4.74 -63.08
CA HIS A 141 11.87 -5.79 -62.38
C HIS A 141 12.80 -6.82 -61.72
N ARG A 142 13.88 -7.23 -62.40
CA ARG A 142 14.88 -8.14 -61.82
C ARG A 142 15.62 -7.53 -60.64
N LEU A 143 15.97 -6.25 -60.74
CA LEU A 143 16.65 -5.54 -59.66
C LEU A 143 15.75 -5.41 -58.44
N LYS A 144 14.47 -5.10 -58.66
CA LYS A 144 13.45 -5.04 -57.62
C LYS A 144 13.31 -6.37 -56.90
N CYS A 145 13.11 -7.48 -57.65
CA CYS A 145 13.04 -8.81 -57.06
C CYS A 145 14.30 -9.16 -56.25
N TYR A 146 15.49 -8.83 -56.76
CA TYR A 146 16.74 -9.09 -56.05
C TYR A 146 16.86 -8.29 -54.75
N VAL A 147 16.45 -7.02 -54.76
CA VAL A 147 16.45 -6.15 -53.57
C VAL A 147 15.44 -6.66 -52.54
N ASP A 148 14.22 -7.01 -52.96
CA ASP A 148 13.18 -7.54 -52.08
C ASP A 148 13.65 -8.86 -51.43
N GLU A 149 14.22 -9.79 -52.20
CA GLU A 149 14.72 -11.07 -51.70
C GLU A 149 15.94 -10.89 -50.76
N MET A 150 16.80 -9.91 -51.04
CA MET A 150 17.91 -9.53 -50.16
C MET A 150 17.44 -8.91 -48.84
N ILE A 151 16.37 -8.11 -48.88
CA ILE A 151 15.75 -7.53 -47.69
C ILE A 151 15.08 -8.63 -46.87
N GLU A 152 14.30 -9.51 -47.51
CA GLU A 152 13.62 -10.64 -46.88
C GLU A 152 14.63 -11.56 -46.18
N ARG A 153 15.69 -12.00 -46.87
CA ARG A 153 16.76 -12.81 -46.26
C ARG A 153 17.46 -12.14 -45.08
N ARG A 154 17.54 -10.81 -45.06
CA ARG A 154 18.14 -10.05 -43.94
C ARG A 154 17.15 -9.82 -42.80
N LEU A 155 15.86 -9.66 -43.09
CA LEU A 155 14.80 -9.48 -42.11
C LEU A 155 14.36 -10.80 -41.47
N GLU A 156 14.27 -11.88 -42.25
CA GLU A 156 14.13 -13.26 -41.77
C GLU A 156 15.40 -13.80 -41.09
N SER A 157 16.49 -13.02 -41.11
CA SER A 157 17.71 -13.46 -40.44
C SER A 157 17.48 -13.62 -38.95
N HIS A 158 18.08 -14.67 -38.40
CA HIS A 158 18.13 -15.00 -36.98
C HIS A 158 18.49 -13.80 -36.08
N ILE A 159 19.20 -12.80 -36.61
CA ILE A 159 19.61 -11.59 -35.91
C ILE A 159 18.39 -10.77 -35.44
N LEU A 160 17.35 -10.65 -36.27
CA LEU A 160 16.17 -9.86 -35.92
C LEU A 160 15.35 -10.55 -34.81
N ASN A 161 15.23 -11.88 -34.89
CA ASN A 161 14.62 -12.68 -33.83
C ASN A 161 15.42 -12.60 -32.53
N GLU A 162 16.75 -12.70 -32.59
CA GLU A 162 17.62 -12.58 -31.41
C GLU A 162 17.51 -11.20 -30.74
N ILE A 163 17.43 -10.12 -31.53
CA ILE A 163 17.20 -8.77 -30.99
C ILE A 163 15.83 -8.68 -30.32
N VAL A 164 14.79 -9.21 -30.95
CA VAL A 164 13.43 -9.21 -30.39
C VAL A 164 13.37 -10.05 -29.12
N ASP A 165 13.94 -11.25 -29.13
CA ASP A 165 13.96 -12.17 -27.99
C ASP A 165 14.74 -11.58 -26.81
N SER A 166 15.89 -10.93 -27.10
CA SER A 166 16.67 -10.21 -26.09
C SER A 166 15.86 -9.07 -25.46
N ALA A 167 15.22 -8.23 -26.28
CA ALA A 167 14.38 -7.13 -25.80
C ALA A 167 13.15 -7.63 -25.00
N VAL A 168 12.54 -8.74 -25.44
CA VAL A 168 11.41 -9.37 -24.73
C VAL A 168 11.87 -9.98 -23.41
N SER A 169 13.05 -10.61 -23.37
CA SER A 169 13.63 -11.15 -22.14
C SER A 169 13.92 -10.05 -21.13
N GLU A 170 14.60 -8.98 -21.56
CA GLU A 170 14.90 -7.84 -20.70
C GLU A 170 13.61 -7.19 -20.16
N CYS A 171 12.60 -7.02 -21.01
CA CYS A 171 11.31 -6.49 -20.60
C CYS A 171 10.62 -7.40 -19.57
N ARG A 172 10.69 -8.73 -19.75
CA ARG A 172 10.15 -9.71 -18.80
C ARG A 172 10.84 -9.61 -17.45
N ASP A 173 12.17 -9.53 -17.44
CA ASP A 173 12.95 -9.46 -16.21
C ASP A 173 12.64 -8.16 -15.44
N GLN A 174 12.58 -7.02 -16.13
CA GLN A 174 12.20 -5.74 -15.52
C GLN A 174 10.79 -5.77 -14.93
N ILE A 175 9.82 -6.40 -15.63
CA ILE A 175 8.46 -6.55 -15.11
C ILE A 175 8.47 -7.46 -13.87
N TYR A 176 9.20 -8.58 -13.92
CA TYR A 176 9.29 -9.52 -12.83
C TYR A 176 9.92 -8.88 -11.57
N ASP A 177 11.04 -8.18 -11.73
CA ASP A 177 11.71 -7.48 -10.65
C ASP A 177 10.79 -6.43 -10.02
N LYS A 178 10.11 -5.63 -10.85
CA LYS A 178 9.15 -4.64 -10.36
C LYS A 178 7.98 -5.29 -9.63
N CYS A 179 7.42 -6.39 -10.15
CA CYS A 179 6.37 -7.14 -9.49
C CYS A 179 6.84 -7.66 -8.12
N LYS A 180 8.06 -8.19 -8.04
CA LYS A 180 8.64 -8.70 -6.79
C LYS A 180 8.89 -7.59 -5.77
N THR A 181 9.38 -6.43 -6.19
CA THR A 181 9.53 -5.26 -5.31
C THR A 181 8.16 -4.79 -4.79
N ASN A 182 7.17 -4.67 -5.68
CA ASN A 182 5.82 -4.28 -5.28
C ASN A 182 5.16 -5.29 -4.33
N GLU A 183 5.39 -6.59 -4.54
CA GLU A 183 4.90 -7.65 -3.65
C GLU A 183 5.49 -7.50 -2.24
N ALA A 184 6.79 -7.28 -2.14
CA ALA A 184 7.46 -7.04 -0.86
C ALA A 184 6.95 -5.78 -0.15
N GLU A 185 6.81 -4.66 -0.87
CA GLU A 185 6.29 -3.40 -0.32
C GLU A 185 4.84 -3.56 0.17
N PHE A 186 4.00 -4.26 -0.59
CA PHE A 186 2.62 -4.52 -0.18
C PHE A 186 2.56 -5.40 1.07
N HIS A 187 3.40 -6.43 1.15
CA HIS A 187 3.48 -7.29 2.34
C HIS A 187 3.88 -6.49 3.59
N GLU A 188 4.87 -5.60 3.46
CA GLU A 188 5.30 -4.71 4.54
C GLU A 188 4.16 -3.79 5.01
N GLN A 189 3.44 -3.14 4.06
CA GLN A 189 2.29 -2.30 4.40
C GLN A 189 1.16 -3.06 5.11
N VAL A 190 0.90 -4.31 4.70
CA VAL A 190 -0.10 -5.16 5.34
C VAL A 190 0.35 -5.54 6.76
N ASP A 191 1.61 -5.89 6.95
CA ASP A 191 2.15 -6.24 8.27
C ASP A 191 2.16 -5.04 9.22
N ASP A 192 2.51 -3.85 8.73
CA ASP A 192 2.45 -2.59 9.47
C ASP A 192 1.01 -2.27 9.88
N GLY A 193 0.07 -2.31 8.93
CA GLY A 193 -1.34 -2.07 9.20
C GLY A 193 -1.92 -3.09 10.19
N ASN A 194 -1.55 -4.37 10.07
CA ASN A 194 -1.95 -5.40 11.03
C ASN A 194 -1.40 -5.14 12.43
N SER A 195 -0.17 -4.64 12.53
CA SER A 195 0.47 -4.30 13.79
C SER A 195 -0.18 -3.08 14.44
N GLU A 196 -0.50 -2.05 13.66
CA GLU A 196 -1.23 -0.86 14.12
C GLU A 196 -2.60 -1.23 14.67
N VAL A 197 -3.40 -2.00 13.93
CA VAL A 197 -4.73 -2.46 14.37
C VAL A 197 -4.63 -3.26 15.67
N ARG A 198 -3.65 -4.16 15.78
CA ARG A 198 -3.44 -4.96 17.00
C ARG A 198 -3.05 -4.10 18.19
N ASN A 199 -2.15 -3.14 18.01
CA ASN A 199 -1.72 -2.24 19.07
C ASN A 199 -2.89 -1.39 19.56
N THR A 200 -3.64 -0.76 18.64
CA THR A 200 -4.82 0.01 18.99
C THR A 200 -5.87 -0.83 19.70
N ALA A 201 -6.11 -2.07 19.24
CA ALA A 201 -7.06 -2.98 19.91
C ALA A 201 -6.61 -3.31 21.34
N ASN A 202 -5.31 -3.53 21.57
CA ASN A 202 -4.76 -3.76 22.90
C ASN A 202 -4.93 -2.53 23.81
N GLU A 203 -4.63 -1.34 23.30
CA GLU A 203 -4.82 -0.08 24.05
C GLU A 203 -6.28 0.10 24.49
N TYR A 204 -7.25 -0.20 23.60
CA TYR A 204 -8.67 -0.17 23.96
C TYR A 204 -9.04 -1.21 25.02
N MET A 205 -8.48 -2.42 24.94
CA MET A 205 -8.73 -3.46 25.94
C MET A 205 -8.16 -3.06 27.31
N ASP A 206 -6.95 -2.50 27.33
CA ASP A 206 -6.31 -2.02 28.55
C ASP A 206 -7.13 -0.88 29.18
N GLU A 207 -7.61 0.08 28.38
CA GLU A 207 -8.45 1.18 28.89
C GLU A 207 -9.77 0.68 29.51
N ILE A 208 -10.40 -0.31 28.88
CA ILE A 208 -11.63 -0.93 29.40
C ILE A 208 -11.34 -1.69 30.70
N GLU A 209 -10.23 -2.43 30.76
CA GLU A 209 -9.82 -3.14 31.97
C GLU A 209 -9.57 -2.17 33.12
N GLU A 210 -8.83 -1.08 32.87
CA GLU A 210 -8.60 -0.04 33.87
C GLU A 210 -9.91 0.60 34.35
N GLN A 211 -10.85 0.90 33.45
CA GLN A 211 -12.16 1.43 33.82
C GLN A 211 -12.93 0.45 34.71
N ALA A 212 -12.94 -0.83 34.34
CA ALA A 212 -13.62 -1.88 35.12
C ALA A 212 -13.01 -2.01 36.52
N GLN A 213 -11.68 -1.98 36.65
CA GLN A 213 -10.99 -2.01 37.92
C GLN A 213 -11.30 -0.78 38.78
N ARG A 214 -11.31 0.42 38.18
CA ARG A 214 -11.68 1.67 38.87
C ARG A 214 -13.11 1.60 39.43
N TYR A 215 -14.07 1.17 38.63
CA TYR A 215 -15.47 1.04 39.10
C TYR A 215 -15.62 0.00 40.20
N MET A 216 -14.91 -1.12 40.10
CA MET A 216 -14.91 -2.14 41.15
C MET A 216 -14.43 -1.57 42.47
N HIS A 217 -13.32 -0.81 42.45
CA HIS A 217 -12.78 -0.18 43.64
C HIS A 217 -13.73 0.87 44.22
N GLU A 218 -14.34 1.71 43.38
CA GLU A 218 -15.31 2.73 43.82
C GLU A 218 -16.54 2.09 44.49
N ILE A 219 -17.08 1.01 43.90
CA ILE A 219 -18.20 0.27 44.48
C ILE A 219 -17.81 -0.35 45.83
N GLU A 220 -16.59 -0.90 45.94
CA GLU A 220 -16.08 -1.46 47.19
C GLU A 220 -15.96 -0.38 48.28
N GLU A 221 -15.39 0.78 47.96
CA GLU A 221 -15.29 1.91 48.89
C GLU A 221 -16.67 2.38 49.36
N GLN A 222 -17.62 2.53 48.43
CA GLN A 222 -18.99 2.90 48.76
C GLN A 222 -19.65 1.84 49.67
N ALA A 223 -19.48 0.55 49.37
CA ALA A 223 -20.03 -0.53 50.18
C ALA A 223 -19.45 -0.54 51.60
N GLN A 224 -18.13 -0.33 51.75
CA GLN A 224 -17.47 -0.21 53.05
C GLN A 224 -17.98 0.99 53.84
N GLN A 225 -18.18 2.14 53.18
CA GLN A 225 -18.74 3.33 53.81
C GLN A 225 -20.18 3.08 54.31
N TYR A 226 -21.04 2.46 53.48
CA TYR A 226 -22.40 2.11 53.88
C TYR A 226 -22.42 1.16 55.08
N MET A 227 -21.56 0.14 55.11
CA MET A 227 -21.47 -0.77 56.24
C MET A 227 -21.10 -0.05 57.54
N LYS A 228 -20.12 0.86 57.47
CA LYS A 228 -19.71 1.67 58.62
C LYS A 228 -20.84 2.58 59.11
N ASP A 229 -21.55 3.24 58.20
CA ASP A 229 -22.66 4.12 58.56
C ASP A 229 -23.81 3.34 59.25
N ILE A 230 -24.10 2.12 58.78
CA ILE A 230 -25.09 1.24 59.41
C ILE A 230 -24.64 0.82 60.81
N GLU A 231 -23.37 0.46 60.98
CA GLU A 231 -22.79 0.09 62.28
C GLU A 231 -22.89 1.26 63.28
N ASP A 232 -22.47 2.45 62.87
CA ASP A 232 -22.53 3.66 63.69
C ASP A 232 -23.98 4.01 64.10
N GLN A 233 -24.93 3.87 63.16
CA GLN A 233 -26.36 4.04 63.47
C GLN A 233 -26.87 2.98 64.46
N GLY A 234 -26.43 1.72 64.30
CA GLY A 234 -26.75 0.62 65.21
C GLY A 234 -26.30 0.91 66.65
N ILE A 235 -25.04 1.33 66.82
CA ILE A 235 -24.48 1.71 68.13
C ILE A 235 -25.27 2.87 68.75
N LYS A 236 -25.57 3.90 67.96
CA LYS A 236 -26.36 5.05 68.42
C LYS A 236 -27.77 4.66 68.87
N PHE A 237 -28.41 3.77 68.12
CA PHE A 237 -29.74 3.24 68.47
C PHE A 237 -29.69 2.44 69.77
N GLU A 238 -28.71 1.55 69.92
CA GLU A 238 -28.52 0.74 71.12
C GLU A 238 -28.31 1.62 72.38
N MET A 239 -27.46 2.65 72.27
CA MET A 239 -27.22 3.63 73.34
C MET A 239 -28.50 4.38 73.73
N SER A 240 -29.29 4.80 72.74
CA SER A 240 -30.58 5.47 72.97
C SER A 240 -31.59 4.54 73.65
N ALA A 241 -31.67 3.28 73.21
CA ALA A 241 -32.53 2.26 73.81
C ALA A 241 -32.12 1.97 75.26
N LYS A 242 -30.83 1.74 75.53
CA LYS A 242 -30.29 1.56 76.89
C LYS A 242 -30.68 2.73 77.80
N LYS A 243 -30.52 3.98 77.33
CA LYS A 243 -30.92 5.18 78.08
C LYS A 243 -32.42 5.25 78.35
N LYS A 244 -33.27 4.82 77.41
CA LYS A 244 -34.73 4.75 77.63
C LYS A 244 -35.10 3.67 78.64
N VAL A 245 -34.48 2.49 78.55
CA VAL A 245 -34.70 1.37 79.49
C VAL A 245 -34.28 1.74 80.91
N THR A 246 -33.13 2.40 81.09
CA THR A 246 -32.69 2.84 82.42
C THR A 246 -33.62 3.88 83.02
N LYS A 247 -34.09 4.86 82.24
CA LYS A 247 -35.12 5.83 82.66
C LYS A 247 -36.42 5.14 83.06
N LEU A 248 -36.89 4.17 82.27
CA LEU A 248 -38.10 3.40 82.57
C LEU A 248 -37.94 2.63 83.89
N LYS A 249 -36.80 1.94 84.08
CA LYS A 249 -36.48 1.22 85.32
C LYS A 249 -36.47 2.17 86.53
N GLN A 250 -35.89 3.35 86.38
CA GLN A 250 -35.88 4.37 87.42
C GLN A 250 -37.31 4.83 87.78
N TRP A 251 -38.17 5.08 86.78
CA TRP A 251 -39.56 5.47 86.99
C TRP A 251 -40.38 4.39 87.71
N PHE A 252 -40.22 3.12 87.32
CA PHE A 252 -40.87 2.00 88.02
C PHE A 252 -40.44 1.91 89.49
N ASN A 253 -39.14 2.04 89.77
CA ASN A 253 -38.64 1.99 91.15
C ASN A 253 -39.23 3.10 92.04
N PHE A 254 -39.35 4.33 91.52
CA PHE A 254 -40.01 5.43 92.23
C PHE A 254 -41.50 5.15 92.48
N SER A 255 -42.20 4.56 91.51
CA SER A 255 -43.62 4.21 91.66
C SER A 255 -43.85 3.06 92.64
N THR A 256 -42.93 2.09 92.74
CA THR A 256 -43.04 1.01 93.74
C THR A 256 -42.74 1.51 95.16
N GLN A 257 -41.82 2.47 95.30
CA GLN A 257 -41.54 3.11 96.59
C GLN A 257 -42.76 3.90 97.08
N SER A 258 -43.41 4.68 96.21
CA SER A 258 -44.63 5.41 96.58
C SER A 258 -45.80 4.48 96.92
N LEU A 259 -45.93 3.33 96.24
CA LEU A 259 -46.95 2.33 96.55
C LEU A 259 -46.73 1.64 97.91
N LEU A 260 -45.47 1.35 98.28
CA LEU A 260 -45.12 0.75 99.57
C LEU A 260 -45.27 1.75 100.72
N ASP A 261 -44.90 3.01 100.53
CA ASP A 261 -45.11 4.08 101.52
C ASP A 261 -46.60 4.43 101.70
N SER A 262 -47.44 4.16 100.69
CA SER A 262 -48.91 4.31 100.79
C SER A 262 -49.59 3.20 101.60
N LYS A 263 -48.91 2.07 101.83
CA LYS A 263 -49.48 0.88 102.51
C LYS A 263 -49.11 0.80 104.00
N SER A 264 -48.25 1.70 104.48
CA SER A 264 -47.82 1.78 105.89
C SER A 264 -48.53 2.88 106.69
N SER A 265 -49.53 3.57 106.13
CA SER A 265 -50.40 4.46 106.91
C SER A 265 -51.54 3.66 107.58
N PRO A 266 -51.82 3.87 108.89
CA PRO A 266 -52.74 3.05 109.66
C PRO A 266 -54.18 3.19 109.17
N SER A 267 -54.88 2.05 109.18
CA SER A 267 -56.31 1.91 108.93
C SER A 267 -57.11 2.99 109.66
N HIS A 268 -57.63 3.97 108.91
CA HIS A 268 -58.72 4.80 109.42
C HIS A 268 -60.02 4.01 109.21
N GLU A 269 -60.66 3.67 110.33
CA GLU A 269 -61.97 3.02 110.41
C GLU A 269 -62.98 3.66 109.44
N LEU A 270 -63.59 2.81 108.62
CA LEU A 270 -64.72 3.15 107.76
C LEU A 270 -65.99 3.15 108.62
N GLY A 271 -66.65 4.31 108.58
CA GLY A 271 -67.73 4.70 109.47
C GLY A 271 -69.00 3.84 109.39
N THR A 272 -69.64 3.77 110.55
CA THR A 272 -70.99 3.31 110.77
C THR A 272 -72.03 4.35 110.33
N ASN A 273 -73.12 3.83 109.79
CA ASN A 273 -74.33 4.50 109.33
C ASN A 273 -74.98 5.42 110.38
N ALA A 274 -75.49 6.60 109.95
CA ALA A 274 -76.70 7.22 110.51
C ALA A 274 -77.28 8.34 109.61
N ARG A 275 -78.29 7.99 108.80
CA ARG A 275 -79.64 8.62 108.70
C ARG A 275 -79.81 10.07 109.22
N ARG A 276 -80.37 10.97 108.37
CA ARG A 276 -81.69 11.66 108.53
C ARG A 276 -81.80 13.08 107.89
N GLY A 277 -82.80 13.23 107.01
CA GLY A 277 -83.66 14.43 106.80
C GLY A 277 -83.12 15.59 105.95
N SER A 278 -83.90 16.37 105.20
CA SER A 278 -85.35 16.38 104.90
C SER A 278 -85.60 17.41 103.78
N ILE A 279 -86.62 17.11 102.95
CA ILE A 279 -87.50 17.98 102.14
C ILE A 279 -86.85 18.96 101.16
#